data_AF-A0A524CS91-F1
#
_entry.id   AF-A0A524CS91-F1
#
_cell.length_a   1.000
_cell.length_b   1.000
_cell.length_c   1.000
_cell.angle_alpha   90.00
_cell.angle_beta   90.00
_cell.angle_gamma   90.00
#
_symmetry.space_group_name_H-M   'P 1'
#
loop_
_entity.id
_entity.type
_entity.pdbx_description
1 polymer ?
#
loop_
_entity_poly.entity_id
_entity_poly.type
_entity_poly.pdbx_seq_one_letter_code
_entity_poly.pdbx_strand_id
1 'polypeptide(L)' 'MSKLAGVVCSSGALGSHLAIVTREFEIPALMATTLETDENLDKRLVTIRPDNDGGGILLLNE' A
#
# COMPACT_ATOMS: atom_id res chain seq x y z
N MET A 1 1.33 -14.70 -13.88
CA MET A 1 1.19 -14.04 -12.57
C MET A 1 0.40 -12.77 -12.78
N SER A 2 -0.75 -12.65 -12.11
CA SER A 2 -1.56 -11.44 -12.04
C SER A 2 -0.67 -10.27 -11.61
N LYS A 3 -0.52 -9.26 -12.47
CA LYS A 3 0.30 -8.08 -12.19
C LYS A 3 -0.40 -7.26 -11.11
N LEU A 4 0.09 -7.32 -9.88
CA LEU A 4 -0.30 -6.39 -8.82
C LEU A 4 0.26 -5.00 -9.17
N ALA A 5 -0.58 -3.97 -9.03
CA ALA A 5 -0.17 -2.58 -9.25
C ALA A 5 0.41 -1.91 -7.99
N GLY A 6 0.20 -2.51 -6.81
CA GLY A 6 0.68 -2.02 -5.53
C GLY A 6 0.18 -2.89 -4.38
N VAL A 7 0.69 -2.65 -3.18
CA VAL A 7 0.31 -3.40 -1.97
C VAL A 7 0.13 -2.48 -0.76
N VAL A 8 -0.82 -2.81 0.09
CA VAL A 8 -1.00 -2.17 1.40
C VAL A 8 -1.12 -3.28 2.43
N CYS A 9 -0.36 -3.19 3.52
CA CYS A 9 -0.39 -4.19 4.58
C CYS A 9 -0.59 -3.51 5.94
N SER A 10 -1.43 -4.11 6.78
CA SER A 10 -1.69 -3.63 8.15
C SER A 10 -0.55 -3.90 9.13
N SER A 11 0.49 -4.62 8.70
CA SER A 11 1.65 -4.96 9.50
C SER A 11 2.92 -4.98 8.64
N GLY A 12 4.05 -5.25 9.27
CA GLY A 12 5.37 -5.27 8.63
C GLY A 12 6.15 -3.97 8.80
N ALA A 13 7.38 -3.96 8.31
CA ALA A 13 8.29 -2.83 8.39
C ALA A 13 9.17 -2.79 7.12
N LEU A 14 10.05 -1.79 7.03
CA LEU A 14 10.94 -1.59 5.89
C LEU A 14 11.80 -2.83 5.55
N GLY A 15 12.15 -3.65 6.55
CA GLY A 15 12.94 -4.87 6.38
C GLY A 15 12.12 -6.17 6.21
N SER A 16 10.80 -6.09 6.13
CA SER A 16 9.96 -7.27 5.93
C SER A 16 10.11 -7.83 4.51
N HIS A 17 9.94 -9.15 4.35
CA HIS A 17 10.01 -9.83 3.06
C HIS A 17 9.16 -9.15 1.98
N LEU A 18 7.90 -8.82 2.30
CA LEU A 18 7.00 -8.16 1.36
C LEU A 18 7.55 -6.79 0.93
N ALA A 19 8.09 -5.99 1.85
CA ALA A 19 8.65 -4.68 1.56
C ALA A 19 9.93 -4.74 0.70
N ILE A 20 10.71 -5.83 0.81
CA ILE A 20 11.86 -6.08 -0.06
C ILE A 20 11.39 -6.45 -1.46
N VAL A 21 10.49 -7.44 -1.55
CA VAL A 21 9.95 -7.92 -2.82
C VAL A 21 9.26 -6.80 -3.59
N THR A 22 8.45 -5.95 -2.95
CA THR A 22 7.78 -4.84 -3.65
C THR A 22 8.77 -3.85 -4.28
N ARG A 23 9.96 -3.66 -3.68
CA ARG A 23 11.03 -2.83 -4.25
C ARG A 23 11.69 -3.50 -5.46
N GLU A 24 11.93 -4.81 -5.40
CA GLU A 24 12.50 -5.59 -6.51
C GLU A 24 11.57 -5.60 -7.74
N PHE A 25 10.27 -5.55 -7.51
CA PHE A 25 9.24 -5.47 -8.55
C PHE A 25 8.84 -4.04 -8.91
N GLU A 26 9.46 -3.03 -8.29
CA GLU A 26 9.21 -1.60 -8.53
C GLU A 26 7.71 -1.21 -8.41
N ILE A 27 6.97 -1.83 -7.48
CA ILE A 27 5.58 -1.50 -7.20
C ILE A 27 5.42 -0.69 -5.90
N PRO A 28 4.52 0.31 -5.84
CA PRO A 28 4.23 1.05 -4.62
C PRO A 28 3.74 0.14 -3.49
N ALA A 29 4.21 0.42 -2.26
CA ALA A 29 3.88 -0.36 -1.09
C ALA A 29 3.74 0.51 0.17
N LEU A 30 2.66 0.30 0.93
CA LEU A 30 2.47 0.86 2.28
C LEU A 30 2.48 -0.28 3.31
N MET A 31 3.36 -0.16 4.31
CA MET A 31 3.51 -1.14 5.39
C MET A 31 2.96 -0.57 6.69
N ALA A 32 2.60 -1.45 7.65
CA ALA A 32 2.06 -1.06 8.96
C ALA A 32 0.97 0.03 8.89
N THR A 33 0.07 -0.09 7.91
CA THR A 33 -0.97 0.91 7.63
C THR A 33 -2.27 0.55 8.35
N THR A 34 -2.75 1.45 9.20
CA THR A 34 -4.10 1.36 9.77
C THR A 34 -5.11 1.93 8.78
N LEU A 35 -6.15 1.16 8.46
CA LEU A 35 -7.27 1.63 7.65
C LEU A 35 -8.37 2.13 8.58
N GLU A 36 -8.57 3.45 8.63
CA GLU A 36 -9.58 4.10 9.49
C GLU A 36 -10.95 4.16 8.78
N THR A 37 -11.45 3.01 8.31
CA THR A 37 -12.77 2.93 7.68
C THR A 37 -13.42 1.58 7.94
N ASP A 38 -14.72 1.60 8.20
CA ASP A 38 -15.57 0.40 8.27
C ASP A 38 -16.13 0.00 6.88
N GLU A 39 -15.81 0.77 5.82
CA GLU A 39 -16.23 0.44 4.46
C GLU A 39 -15.53 -0.81 3.92
N ASN A 40 -16.27 -1.62 3.17
CA ASN A 40 -15.66 -2.69 2.38
C ASN A 40 -14.92 -2.08 1.18
N LEU A 41 -13.60 -2.30 1.14
CA LEU A 41 -12.73 -1.80 0.08
C LEU A 41 -12.57 -2.77 -1.10
N ASP A 42 -13.22 -3.94 -1.07
CA ASP A 42 -13.20 -4.87 -2.21
C ASP A 42 -13.68 -4.18 -3.48
N LYS A 43 -12.93 -4.35 -4.57
CA LYS A 43 -13.16 -3.74 -5.89
C LYS A 43 -13.21 -2.21 -5.91
N ARG A 44 -12.82 -1.53 -4.83
CA ARG A 44 -12.66 -0.07 -4.83
C ARG A 44 -11.33 0.31 -5.47
N LEU A 45 -11.36 1.38 -6.25
CA LEU A 45 -10.16 1.95 -6.84
C LEU A 45 -9.49 2.87 -5.82
N VAL A 46 -8.18 2.70 -5.64
CA VAL A 46 -7.39 3.48 -4.68
C VAL A 46 -6.10 3.95 -5.34
N THR A 47 -5.50 4.99 -4.76
CA THR A 47 -4.22 5.55 -5.21
C THR A 47 -3.24 5.57 -4.04
N ILE A 48 -2.04 5.03 -4.23
CA ILE A 48 -0.91 5.15 -3.27
C ILE A 48 -0.03 6.31 -3.70
N ARG A 49 0.28 7.23 -2.78
CA ARG A 49 1.18 8.38 -3.03
C ARG A 49 2.16 8.59 -1.86
N PRO A 50 3.37 9.10 -2.13
CA PRO A 50 4.22 9.61 -1.06
C PRO A 50 3.57 10.82 -0.40
N ASP A 51 3.77 10.96 0.89
CA ASP A 51 3.43 12.15 1.66
C ASP A 51 4.66 13.06 1.82
N ASN A 52 4.44 14.32 2.16
CA ASN A 52 5.49 15.32 2.31
C ASN A 52 6.45 15.01 3.48
N ASP A 53 6.01 14.23 4.47
CA ASP A 53 6.81 13.86 5.65
C ASP A 53 7.64 12.57 5.46
N GLY A 54 7.76 12.08 4.22
CA GLY A 54 8.49 10.84 3.91
C GLY A 54 7.71 9.55 4.19
N GLY A 55 6.44 9.68 4.60
CA GLY A 55 5.46 8.59 4.66
C GLY A 55 4.78 8.33 3.32
N GLY A 56 3.68 7.58 3.36
CA GLY A 56 2.81 7.39 2.21
C GLY A 56 1.35 7.30 2.62
N ILE A 57 0.47 7.72 1.71
CA ILE A 57 -0.97 7.80 1.92
C ILE A 57 -1.70 6.92 0.92
N LEU A 58 -2.81 6.33 1.37
CA LEU A 58 -3.78 5.63 0.55
C LEU A 58 -5.02 6.51 0.37
N LEU A 59 -5.32 6.89 -0.87
CA LEU A 59 -6.48 7.70 -1.20
C LEU A 59 -7.54 6.83 -1.87
N LEU A 60 -8.79 6.93 -1.41
CA LEU A 60 -9.93 6.31 -2.06
C LEU A 60 -10.36 7.17 -3.24
N ASN A 61 -10.46 6.58 -4.43
CA ASN A 61 -10.98 7.28 -5.59
C ASN A 61 -12.52 7.18 -5.60
N GLU A 62 -13.18 8.25 -6.01
CA GLU A 62 -14.64 8.32 -6.19
C GLU A 62 -15.13 7.42 -7.34
#